data_AF-X1GTT3-F1
#
_entry.id   AF-X1GTT3-F1
#
_cell.length_a   1.000
_cell.length_b   1.000
_cell.length_c   1.000
_cell.angle_alpha   90.00
_cell.angle_beta   90.00
_cell.angle_gamma   90.00
#
_symmetry.space_group_name_H-M   'P 1'
#
loop_
_entity.id
_entity.type
_entity.pdbx_description
1 polymer ?
#
loop_
_entity_poly.entity_id
_entity_poly.type
_entity_poly.pdbx_seq_one_letter_code
_entity_poly.pdbx_strand_id
1 'polypeptide(L)'
;MNKFSIKFISLFVVIALNASGLFAVGEALAYFSDNDLAGNNVLEAGILDMTVRSGQGNFVPGADNMTPGKQVNRDIYVGKTALSIPLNHKVGFEFISGNIELCNQLDLKIWYDHYFGPPSGGYAYRDMRLTYNGKLPALINYTHSDFEIPHPDDQFDTNPNDGTEQWFYYSIILP
;
A
#
# COMPACT_ATOMS: atom_id res chain seq x y z
N MET A 1 -50.68 -57.39 -5.81
CA MET A 1 -49.34 -57.27 -5.21
C MET A 1 -49.37 -57.83 -3.80
N ASN A 2 -48.57 -58.85 -3.50
CA ASN A 2 -48.52 -59.42 -2.15
C ASN A 2 -48.00 -58.38 -1.16
N LYS A 3 -48.65 -58.28 0.03
CA LYS A 3 -48.23 -57.38 1.12
C LYS A 3 -46.74 -57.52 1.48
N PHE A 4 -46.17 -58.70 1.23
CA PHE A 4 -44.74 -58.99 1.41
C PHE A 4 -43.86 -58.19 0.43
N SER A 5 -44.22 -58.10 -0.85
CA SER A 5 -43.45 -57.35 -1.86
C SER A 5 -43.48 -55.84 -1.62
N ILE A 6 -44.58 -55.29 -1.11
CA ILE A 6 -44.68 -53.86 -0.78
C ILE A 6 -43.73 -53.49 0.36
N LYS A 7 -43.56 -54.37 1.36
CA LYS A 7 -42.62 -54.15 2.49
C LYS A 7 -41.16 -54.09 2.03
N PHE A 8 -40.77 -54.92 1.07
CA PHE A 8 -39.43 -54.87 0.48
C PHE A 8 -39.22 -53.61 -0.35
N ILE A 9 -40.21 -53.23 -1.16
CA ILE A 9 -40.14 -51.98 -1.94
C ILE A 9 -40.02 -50.77 -1.01
N SER A 10 -40.81 -50.71 0.07
CA SER A 10 -40.71 -49.61 1.05
C SER A 10 -39.36 -49.58 1.75
N LEU A 11 -38.77 -50.74 2.06
CA LEU A 11 -37.45 -50.81 2.67
C LEU A 11 -36.36 -50.28 1.72
N PHE A 12 -36.39 -50.67 0.44
CA PHE A 12 -35.46 -50.18 -0.57
C PHE A 12 -35.61 -48.67 -0.82
N VAL A 13 -36.83 -48.14 -0.79
CA VAL A 13 -37.08 -46.70 -0.93
C VAL A 13 -36.49 -45.92 0.25
N VAL A 14 -36.67 -46.40 1.49
CA VAL A 14 -36.09 -45.77 2.69
C VAL A 14 -34.56 -45.81 2.63
N ILE A 15 -33.97 -46.94 2.25
CA ILE A 15 -32.51 -47.06 2.11
C ILE A 15 -32.00 -46.11 1.02
N ALA A 16 -32.66 -46.05 -0.14
CA ALA A 16 -32.25 -45.18 -1.24
C ALA A 16 -32.34 -43.68 -0.89
N LEU A 17 -33.39 -43.26 -0.18
CA LEU A 17 -33.57 -41.87 0.28
C LEU A 17 -32.56 -41.47 1.35
N ASN A 18 -32.22 -42.37 2.28
CA ASN A 18 -31.20 -42.07 3.28
C ASN A 18 -29.80 -42.08 2.66
N ALA A 19 -29.53 -42.98 1.71
CA ALA A 19 -28.27 -43.01 0.98
C ALA A 19 -28.08 -41.74 0.13
N SER A 20 -29.10 -41.29 -0.61
CA SER A 20 -29.00 -40.07 -1.41
C SER A 20 -28.79 -38.82 -0.54
N GLY A 21 -29.40 -38.76 0.65
CA GLY A 21 -29.14 -37.70 1.63
C GLY A 21 -27.69 -37.73 2.15
N LEU A 22 -27.16 -38.91 2.46
CA LEU A 22 -25.76 -39.08 2.88
C LEU A 22 -24.76 -38.72 1.77
N PHE A 23 -25.05 -39.09 0.51
CA PHE A 23 -24.21 -38.72 -0.64
C PHE A 23 -24.26 -37.20 -0.91
N ALA A 24 -25.42 -36.56 -0.78
CA ALA A 24 -25.55 -35.11 -0.92
C ALA A 24 -24.83 -34.33 0.19
N VAL A 25 -24.79 -34.86 1.42
CA VAL A 25 -23.96 -34.29 2.51
C VAL A 25 -22.48 -34.52 2.24
N GLY A 26 -22.10 -35.64 1.64
CA GLY A 26 -20.73 -35.90 1.18
C GLY A 26 -20.27 -34.91 0.11
N GLU A 27 -21.13 -34.57 -0.85
CA GLU A 27 -20.84 -33.54 -1.87
C GLU A 27 -20.85 -32.13 -1.27
N ALA A 28 -21.76 -31.81 -0.34
CA ALA A 28 -21.73 -30.52 0.36
C ALA A 28 -20.47 -30.37 1.23
N LEU A 29 -20.07 -31.43 1.94
CA LEU A 29 -18.80 -31.46 2.66
C LEU A 29 -17.62 -31.44 1.69
N ALA A 30 -17.68 -32.05 0.50
CA ALA A 30 -16.62 -31.93 -0.51
C ALA A 30 -16.58 -30.55 -1.19
N TYR A 31 -17.69 -29.79 -1.18
CA TYR A 31 -17.75 -28.41 -1.64
C TYR A 31 -17.22 -27.42 -0.58
N PHE A 32 -17.41 -27.71 0.71
CA PHE A 32 -16.85 -26.92 1.83
C PHE A 32 -15.49 -27.41 2.33
N SER A 33 -15.13 -28.66 2.02
CA SER A 33 -13.83 -29.31 2.19
C SER A 33 -13.21 -29.55 0.81
N ASP A 34 -13.56 -28.73 -0.17
CA ASP A 34 -12.62 -28.42 -1.23
C ASP A 34 -11.55 -27.58 -0.53
N ASN A 35 -10.59 -28.27 0.08
CA ASN A 35 -9.26 -27.71 0.15
C ASN A 35 -8.87 -27.60 -1.32
N ASP A 36 -9.17 -26.45 -1.90
CA ASP A 36 -8.47 -25.93 -3.05
C ASP A 36 -6.98 -26.04 -2.68
N LEU A 37 -6.38 -27.18 -3.01
CA LEU A 37 -4.97 -27.32 -3.24
C LEU A 37 -4.71 -26.60 -4.56
N ALA A 38 -5.07 -25.31 -4.62
CA ALA A 38 -4.20 -24.39 -5.29
C ALA A 38 -2.86 -24.60 -4.57
N GLY A 39 -1.92 -25.27 -5.24
CA GLY A 39 -0.54 -25.41 -4.79
C GLY A 39 0.16 -24.08 -4.53
N ASN A 40 -0.57 -22.96 -4.67
CA ASN A 40 -0.21 -21.59 -4.37
C ASN A 40 -1.24 -20.88 -3.46
N ASN A 41 -2.02 -21.58 -2.63
CA ASN A 41 -2.67 -20.97 -1.45
C ASN A 41 -1.64 -20.75 -0.32
N VAL A 42 -0.46 -20.24 -0.69
CA VAL A 42 0.26 -19.36 0.21
C VAL A 42 -0.72 -18.21 0.40
N LEU A 43 -1.15 -17.96 1.64
CA LEU A 43 -1.43 -16.59 2.04
C LEU A 43 -0.10 -15.86 1.90
N GLU A 44 0.31 -15.61 0.65
CA GLU A 44 1.39 -14.71 0.35
C GLU A 44 0.81 -13.41 0.84
N ALA A 45 1.32 -12.93 1.96
CA ALA A 45 1.01 -11.61 2.46
C ALA A 45 1.04 -10.71 1.24
N GLY A 46 -0.13 -10.20 0.82
CA GLY A 46 -0.31 -9.60 -0.50
C GLY A 46 0.90 -8.72 -0.76
N ILE A 47 1.72 -9.10 -1.75
CA ILE A 47 3.03 -8.50 -1.93
C ILE A 47 2.78 -7.00 -2.00
N LEU A 48 3.37 -6.26 -1.06
CA LEU A 48 3.25 -4.82 -1.06
C LEU A 48 3.94 -4.32 -2.33
N ASP A 49 3.13 -3.97 -3.32
CA ASP A 49 3.59 -3.45 -4.62
C ASP A 49 3.99 -1.97 -4.51
N MET A 50 4.63 -1.62 -3.40
CA MET A 50 5.06 -0.27 -3.07
C MET A 50 6.33 -0.32 -2.24
N THR A 51 7.30 0.54 -2.60
CA THR A 51 8.43 0.88 -1.76
C THR A 51 8.20 2.26 -1.15
N VAL A 52 8.51 2.39 0.14
CA VAL A 52 8.64 3.70 0.79
C VAL A 52 9.93 3.69 1.58
N ARG A 53 10.85 4.60 1.25
CA ARG A 53 12.12 4.73 1.95
C ARG A 53 12.48 6.18 2.16
N SER A 54 13.34 6.42 3.14
CA SER A 54 13.93 7.72 3.42
C SER A 54 15.35 7.77 2.87
N GLY A 55 15.78 8.91 2.34
CA GLY A 55 17.19 9.15 2.01
C GLY A 55 18.07 9.23 3.26
N GLN A 56 17.46 9.43 4.43
CA GLN A 56 18.10 9.41 5.73
C GLN A 56 17.83 8.07 6.44
N GLY A 57 18.81 7.55 7.20
CA GLY A 57 18.71 6.28 7.93
C GLY A 57 17.68 6.24 9.08
N ASN A 58 16.85 7.28 9.23
CA ASN A 58 15.73 7.32 10.15
C ASN A 58 14.61 8.24 9.65
N PHE A 59 13.38 7.95 10.09
CA PHE A 59 12.23 8.85 9.97
C PHE A 59 12.18 9.93 11.07
N VAL A 60 13.12 9.88 12.03
CA VAL A 60 13.16 10.77 13.20
C VAL A 60 14.42 11.65 13.15
N PRO A 61 14.32 12.97 12.96
CA PRO A 61 15.47 13.86 13.06
C PRO A 61 16.05 13.95 14.47
N GLY A 62 17.35 14.25 14.53
CA GLY A 62 17.92 14.98 15.68
C GLY A 62 17.37 16.41 15.67
N ALA A 63 16.12 16.56 16.11
CA ALA A 63 15.43 17.83 16.27
C ALA A 63 15.67 18.45 17.66
N ASP A 64 16.80 18.12 18.29
CA ASP A 64 17.13 18.60 19.62
C ASP A 64 17.40 20.12 19.59
N ASN A 65 16.84 20.84 20.56
CA ASN A 65 17.05 22.29 20.74
C ASN A 65 16.69 23.15 19.52
N MET A 66 15.67 22.77 18.74
CA MET A 66 15.19 23.61 17.64
C MET A 66 14.62 24.94 18.14
N THR A 67 14.97 26.02 17.44
CA THR A 67 14.45 27.37 17.66
C THR A 67 13.46 27.76 16.57
N PRO A 68 12.54 28.71 16.82
CA PRO A 68 11.62 29.24 15.81
C PRO A 68 12.28 29.52 14.45
N GLY A 69 11.60 29.17 13.36
CA GLY A 69 12.09 29.29 11.98
C GLY A 69 13.08 28.21 11.53
N LYS A 70 13.52 27.30 12.40
CA LYS A 70 14.32 26.13 11.99
C LYS A 70 13.44 25.10 11.30
N GLN A 71 14.06 24.33 10.42
CA GLN A 71 13.38 23.30 9.64
C GLN A 71 14.07 21.94 9.75
N VAL A 72 13.25 20.90 9.69
CA VAL A 72 13.68 19.52 9.49
C VAL A 72 13.30 19.14 8.06
N ASN A 73 14.29 18.63 7.34
CA ASN A 73 14.12 18.21 5.95
C ASN A 73 14.24 16.70 5.79
N ARG A 74 13.45 16.09 4.91
CA ARG A 74 13.49 14.66 4.61
C ARG A 74 13.30 14.38 3.14
N ASP A 75 14.13 13.47 2.63
CA ASP A 75 13.97 12.90 1.30
C ASP A 75 13.16 11.62 1.45
N ILE A 76 11.98 11.56 0.84
CA ILE A 76 11.10 10.41 0.84
C ILE A 76 10.98 9.91 -0.59
N TYR A 77 11.23 8.63 -0.79
CA TYR A 77 11.10 7.96 -2.08
C TYR A 77 9.91 7.03 -2.01
N VAL A 78 9.03 7.13 -3.00
CA VAL A 78 7.84 6.28 -3.15
C VAL A 78 7.92 5.60 -4.51
N GLY A 79 7.98 4.28 -4.51
CA GLY A 79 8.11 3.46 -5.71
C GLY A 79 7.17 2.28 -5.74
N LYS A 80 7.25 1.50 -6.81
CA LYS A 80 6.51 0.24 -6.99
C LYS A 80 7.46 -0.92 -7.22
N THR A 81 7.11 -2.13 -6.79
CA THR A 81 7.96 -3.32 -6.94
C THR A 81 7.58 -4.18 -8.15
N ALA A 82 6.42 -3.92 -8.77
CA ALA A 82 5.96 -4.53 -10.01
C ALA A 82 5.42 -3.48 -10.99
N LEU A 83 5.66 -3.73 -12.29
CA LEU A 83 5.26 -2.83 -13.37
C LEU A 83 3.77 -2.95 -13.74
N SER A 84 3.09 -4.01 -13.30
CA SER A 84 1.74 -4.39 -13.74
C SER A 84 0.61 -3.58 -13.10
N ILE A 85 0.88 -2.79 -12.05
CA ILE A 85 -0.15 -2.07 -11.30
C ILE A 85 0.19 -0.57 -11.23
N PRO A 86 -0.74 0.33 -11.59
CA PRO A 86 -0.60 1.74 -11.31
C PRO A 86 -0.55 1.97 -9.78
N LEU A 87 0.50 2.63 -9.29
CA LEU A 87 0.58 3.02 -7.89
C LEU A 87 -0.13 4.36 -7.70
N ASN A 88 -1.02 4.43 -6.72
CA ASN A 88 -1.60 5.68 -6.24
C ASN A 88 -1.49 5.70 -4.72
N HIS A 89 -1.02 6.81 -4.16
CA HIS A 89 -0.78 6.92 -2.73
C HIS A 89 -1.39 8.21 -2.16
N LYS A 90 -1.71 8.14 -0.86
CA LYS A 90 -2.18 9.26 -0.07
C LYS A 90 -1.20 9.50 1.06
N VAL A 91 -0.87 10.76 1.29
CA VAL A 91 -0.06 11.19 2.42
C VAL A 91 -0.99 11.83 3.45
N GLY A 92 -0.86 11.40 4.70
CA GLY A 92 -1.62 11.94 5.81
C GLY A 92 -0.73 12.18 7.01
N PHE A 93 -1.15 13.12 7.84
CA PHE A 93 -0.56 13.37 9.14
C PHE A 93 -1.44 12.75 10.24
N GLU A 94 -0.81 12.08 11.20
CA GLU A 94 -1.44 11.60 12.43
C GLU A 94 -0.64 12.10 13.63
N PHE A 95 -1.32 12.75 14.58
CA PHE A 95 -0.72 13.11 15.85
C PHE A 95 -0.73 11.91 16.80
N ILE A 96 0.46 11.45 17.20
CA ILE A 96 0.61 10.28 18.09
C ILE A 96 0.75 10.72 19.56
N SER A 97 1.60 11.70 19.86
CA SER A 97 1.87 12.16 21.22
C SER A 97 2.63 13.50 21.24
N GLY A 98 2.75 14.12 22.43
CA GLY A 98 3.51 15.36 22.64
C GLY A 98 2.62 16.58 22.88
N ASN A 99 3.08 17.75 22.44
CA ASN A 99 2.35 19.00 22.58
C ASN A 99 1.53 19.29 21.32
N ILE A 100 0.19 19.22 21.44
CA ILE A 100 -0.73 19.39 20.31
C ILE A 100 -0.78 20.84 19.83
N GLU A 101 -0.65 21.82 20.72
CA GLU A 101 -0.65 23.24 20.38
C GLU A 101 0.54 23.62 19.50
N LEU A 102 1.72 23.08 19.80
CA LEU A 102 2.92 23.24 18.99
C LEU A 102 2.77 22.52 17.66
N CYS A 103 2.28 21.28 17.69
CA CYS A 103 2.04 20.50 16.48
C CYS A 103 1.09 21.22 15.51
N ASN A 104 0.07 21.91 16.05
CA ASN A 104 -0.90 22.67 15.27
C ASN A 104 -0.32 23.91 14.59
N GLN A 105 0.86 24.36 15.02
CA GLN A 105 1.51 25.54 14.47
C GLN A 105 2.60 25.20 13.45
N LEU A 106 3.04 23.94 13.39
CA LEU A 106 4.07 23.49 12.44
C LEU A 106 3.61 23.71 10.99
N ASP A 107 4.49 24.31 10.20
CA ASP A 107 4.31 24.43 8.75
C ASP A 107 4.97 23.24 8.05
N LEU A 108 4.36 22.76 6.98
CA LEU A 108 4.87 21.70 6.14
C LEU A 108 4.89 22.19 4.68
N LYS A 109 6.01 21.91 4.03
CA LYS A 109 6.15 22.01 2.59
C LYS A 109 6.58 20.67 2.02
N ILE A 110 5.97 20.27 0.91
CA ILE A 110 6.35 19.08 0.15
C ILE A 110 6.67 19.53 -1.27
N TRP A 111 7.79 19.05 -1.80
CA TRP A 111 8.15 19.23 -3.19
C TRP A 111 8.28 17.87 -3.86
N TYR A 112 7.85 17.78 -5.11
CA TYR A 112 8.29 16.74 -6.01
C TYR A 112 9.65 17.15 -6.56
N ASP A 113 10.63 16.28 -6.37
CA ASP A 113 12.04 16.56 -6.58
C ASP A 113 12.58 15.59 -7.60
N HIS A 114 12.98 16.10 -8.75
CA HIS A 114 13.37 15.26 -9.88
C HIS A 114 14.60 15.83 -10.57
N TYR A 115 15.23 14.99 -11.39
CA TYR A 115 16.30 15.42 -12.26
C TYR A 115 15.83 15.43 -13.71
N PHE A 116 15.89 16.60 -14.37
CA PHE A 116 15.58 16.73 -15.81
C PHE A 116 16.78 16.44 -16.73
N GLY A 117 17.92 16.08 -16.13
CA GLY A 117 19.16 15.74 -16.80
C GLY A 117 19.94 14.66 -16.04
N PRO A 118 21.12 14.25 -16.52
CA PRO A 118 21.87 13.17 -15.88
C PRO A 118 22.25 13.56 -14.43
N PRO A 119 22.09 12.66 -13.45
CA PRO A 119 22.37 12.95 -12.04
C PRO A 119 23.81 13.43 -11.79
N SER A 120 24.75 13.07 -12.67
CA SER A 120 26.15 13.50 -12.61
C SER A 120 26.36 15.01 -12.73
N GLY A 121 25.39 15.76 -13.26
CA GLY A 121 25.44 17.23 -13.26
C GLY A 121 25.03 17.87 -11.93
N GLY A 122 24.68 17.05 -10.93
CA GLY A 122 24.33 17.49 -9.59
C GLY A 122 23.13 18.44 -9.58
N TYR A 123 23.12 19.37 -8.62
CA TYR A 123 22.00 20.29 -8.40
C TYR A 123 21.61 21.18 -9.60
N ALA A 124 22.46 21.29 -10.62
CA ALA A 124 22.13 22.05 -11.84
C ALA A 124 21.02 21.41 -12.68
N TYR A 125 20.82 20.09 -12.55
CA TYR A 125 19.75 19.34 -13.21
C TYR A 125 18.61 18.96 -12.28
N ARG A 126 18.64 19.42 -11.03
CA ARG A 126 17.57 19.18 -10.06
C ARG A 126 16.49 20.25 -10.21
N ASP A 127 15.23 19.83 -10.33
CA ASP A 127 14.06 20.70 -10.28
C ASP A 127 13.15 20.27 -9.12
N MET A 128 12.75 21.24 -8.31
CA MET A 128 11.91 21.04 -7.13
C MET A 128 10.59 21.79 -7.33
N ARG A 129 9.52 21.04 -7.59
CA ARG A 129 8.18 21.60 -7.79
C ARG A 129 7.43 21.55 -6.47
N LEU A 130 6.98 22.69 -5.96
CA LEU A 130 6.21 22.74 -4.71
C LEU A 130 4.82 22.13 -4.93
N THR A 131 4.50 21.08 -4.18
CA THR A 131 3.25 20.31 -4.34
C THR A 131 2.31 20.48 -3.16
N TYR A 132 2.85 20.82 -1.98
CA TYR A 132 2.09 21.16 -0.78
C TYR A 132 2.75 22.31 -0.02
N ASN A 133 1.95 23.24 0.49
CA ASN A 133 2.39 24.34 1.35
C ASN A 133 1.27 24.73 2.31
N GLY A 134 1.40 24.36 3.58
CA GLY A 134 0.36 24.60 4.57
C GLY A 134 0.75 24.12 5.96
N LYS A 135 -0.23 24.09 6.85
CA LYS A 135 -0.04 23.61 8.22
C LYS A 135 0.01 22.09 8.26
N LEU A 136 0.95 21.51 9.01
CA LEU A 136 1.11 20.05 9.13
C LEU A 136 -0.21 19.31 9.45
N PRO A 137 -1.05 19.75 10.40
CA PRO A 137 -2.32 19.06 10.68
C PRO A 137 -3.36 19.16 9.56
N ALA A 138 -3.20 20.09 8.62
CA ALA A 138 -4.08 20.20 7.46
C ALA A 138 -3.72 19.19 6.35
N LEU A 139 -2.63 18.42 6.50
CA LEU A 139 -2.25 17.36 5.58
C LEU A 139 -3.14 16.11 5.81
N ILE A 140 -4.30 16.10 5.18
CA ILE A 140 -5.27 15.00 5.27
C ILE A 140 -5.50 14.44 3.88
N ASN A 141 -5.17 13.15 3.69
CA ASN A 141 -5.38 12.44 2.41
C ASN A 141 -4.81 13.22 1.20
N TYR A 142 -3.67 13.88 1.39
CA TYR A 142 -3.00 14.60 0.33
C TYR A 142 -2.63 13.63 -0.78
N THR A 143 -3.10 13.93 -1.98
CA THR A 143 -2.79 13.16 -3.20
C THR A 143 -1.92 14.02 -4.08
N HIS A 144 -0.90 13.40 -4.66
CA HIS A 144 -0.14 14.06 -5.70
C HIS A 144 -0.87 13.82 -7.03
N SER A 145 -1.44 14.88 -7.60
CA SER A 145 -2.29 14.78 -8.81
C SER A 145 -1.53 14.33 -10.05
N ASP A 146 -0.20 14.50 -10.04
CA ASP A 146 0.73 14.22 -11.14
C ASP A 146 1.63 13.00 -10.81
N PHE A 147 1.12 12.10 -9.96
CA PHE A 147 1.88 10.92 -9.56
C PHE A 147 1.88 9.87 -10.67
N GLU A 148 2.98 9.82 -11.42
CA GLU A 148 3.23 8.84 -12.46
C GLU A 148 4.57 8.15 -12.23
N ILE A 149 4.60 6.82 -12.36
CA ILE A 149 5.80 6.02 -12.15
C ILE A 149 6.08 5.14 -13.38
N PRO A 150 7.21 5.35 -14.09
CA PRO A 150 8.11 6.52 -13.98
C PRO A 150 7.41 7.80 -14.44
N HIS A 151 7.79 8.95 -13.88
CA HIS A 151 7.32 10.24 -14.37
C HIS A 151 8.09 10.60 -15.65
N PRO A 152 7.47 11.21 -16.68
CA PRO A 152 8.15 11.54 -17.94
C PRO A 152 9.41 12.43 -17.78
N ASP A 153 9.44 13.23 -16.72
CA ASP A 153 10.54 14.16 -16.44
C ASP A 153 11.69 13.53 -15.63
N ASP A 154 11.54 12.29 -15.14
CA ASP A 154 12.53 11.64 -14.26
C ASP A 154 13.68 11.01 -15.04
N GLN A 155 14.89 11.56 -14.89
CA GLN A 155 16.14 10.97 -15.41
C GLN A 155 16.96 10.22 -14.35
N PHE A 156 16.57 10.31 -13.08
CA PHE A 156 17.30 9.72 -11.95
C PHE A 156 17.01 8.22 -11.78
N ASP A 157 15.85 7.75 -12.23
CA ASP A 157 15.40 6.38 -12.04
C ASP A 157 14.82 5.80 -13.34
N THR A 158 15.71 5.43 -14.24
CA THR A 158 15.38 4.85 -15.55
C THR A 158 15.55 3.33 -15.58
N ASN A 159 15.92 2.70 -14.46
CA ASN A 159 16.13 1.25 -14.40
C ASN A 159 14.79 0.52 -14.20
N PRO A 160 14.26 -0.19 -15.21
CA PRO A 160 12.97 -0.87 -15.08
C PRO A 160 12.98 -2.07 -14.11
N ASN A 161 14.15 -2.51 -13.64
CA ASN A 161 14.30 -3.67 -12.76
C ASN A 161 14.36 -3.34 -11.27
N ASP A 162 14.68 -2.11 -10.89
CA ASP A 162 14.84 -1.70 -9.48
C ASP A 162 13.58 -1.06 -8.90
N GLY A 163 12.50 -1.01 -9.70
CA GLY A 163 11.28 -0.30 -9.37
C GLY A 163 11.49 1.20 -9.56
N THR A 164 10.69 1.83 -10.42
CA THR A 164 10.77 3.27 -10.60
C THR A 164 10.17 3.96 -9.37
N GLU A 165 10.89 4.93 -8.80
CA GLU A 165 10.50 5.70 -7.62
C GLU A 165 10.42 7.19 -7.92
N GLN A 166 9.44 7.87 -7.34
CA GLN A 166 9.41 9.32 -7.28
C GLN A 166 10.08 9.81 -5.99
N TRP A 167 10.82 10.90 -6.09
CA TRP A 167 11.45 11.56 -4.95
C TRP A 167 10.65 12.78 -4.52
N PHE A 168 10.39 12.85 -3.22
CA PHE A 168 9.74 13.97 -2.57
C PHE A 168 10.63 14.54 -1.48
N TYR A 169 10.73 15.86 -1.44
CA TYR A 169 11.39 16.59 -0.38
C TYR A 169 10.35 17.14 0.58
N TYR A 170 10.45 16.81 1.86
CA TYR A 170 9.57 17.28 2.94
C TYR A 170 10.35 18.26 3.81
N SER A 171 9.76 19.42 4.13
CA SER A 171 10.30 20.39 5.07
C SER A 171 9.24 20.74 6.12
N ILE A 172 9.47 20.32 7.36
CA ILE A 172 8.67 20.73 8.52
C ILE A 172 9.37 21.91 9.18
N ILE A 173 8.66 23.01 9.39
CA ILE A 173 9.20 24.27 9.87
C ILE A 173 8.58 24.57 11.24
N LEU A 174 9.43 24.90 12.21
CA LEU A 174 9.01 25.36 13.52
C LEU A 174 8.52 26.81 13.42
N PRO A 175 7.32 27.14 13.92
CA PRO A 175 6.77 28.50 13.92
C PRO A 175 7.67 29.49 14.69
#